data_AF-A0A1Q3WE69-F1
#
_entry.id   AF-A0A1Q3WE69-F1
#
_cell.length_a   1.000
_cell.length_b   1.000
_cell.length_c   1.000
_cell.angle_alpha   90.00
_cell.angle_beta   90.00
_cell.angle_gamma   90.00
#
_symmetry.space_group_name_H-M   'P 1'
#
loop_
_entity.id
_entity.type
_entity.pdbx_description
1 polymer ?
#
loop_
_entity_poly.entity_id
_entity_poly.type
_entity_poly.pdbx_seq_one_letter_code
_entity_poly.pdbx_strand_id
1 'polypeptide(L)'
;MDKCLLKWLVFFSFQWVCLNSVNGQSIRLLFSSSEIESATKNDSIVKLNYIPFTGKLKVKYLNGTVDRIHYSRVWGYMKKGKIYRQFKGWFYEIINLQKPITYQTFQRIGGNLRKVNFTSETLDSPLSPK
;
A
#
# COMPACT_ATOMS: atom_id res chain seq x y z
N MET A 1 -7.84 50.46 38.29
CA MET A 1 -8.04 49.18 38.98
C MET A 1 -9.47 48.76 38.69
N ASP A 2 -9.83 47.76 37.88
CA ASP A 2 -9.10 46.75 37.13
C ASP A 2 -9.98 46.36 35.92
N LYS A 3 -9.49 46.60 34.70
CA LYS A 3 -10.11 46.11 33.45
C LYS A 3 -9.09 45.34 32.59
N CYS A 4 -8.10 44.72 33.24
CA CYS A 4 -7.00 44.01 32.56
C CYS A 4 -7.08 42.47 32.62
N LEU A 5 -8.13 41.89 33.20
CA LEU A 5 -8.25 40.43 33.36
C LEU A 5 -9.17 39.74 32.34
N LEU A 6 -9.61 40.45 31.30
CA LEU A 6 -10.48 39.88 30.25
C LEU A 6 -9.88 39.95 28.85
N LYS A 7 -8.56 39.84 28.74
CA LYS A 7 -7.85 39.68 27.45
C LYS A 7 -7.06 38.38 27.32
N TRP A 8 -7.06 37.54 28.36
CA TRP A 8 -6.22 36.34 28.43
C TRP A 8 -6.96 35.01 28.18
N LEU A 9 -8.23 35.04 27.78
CA LEU A 9 -9.02 33.82 27.55
C LEU A 9 -9.34 33.52 26.08
N VAL A 10 -8.86 34.33 25.13
CA VAL A 10 -9.10 34.11 23.68
C VAL A 10 -7.88 33.55 22.95
N PHE A 11 -6.72 33.45 23.61
CA PHE A 11 -5.49 32.91 23.00
C PHE A 11 -5.31 31.39 23.15
N PHE A 12 -6.18 30.70 23.90
CA PHE A 12 -6.01 29.27 24.20
C PHE A 12 -6.91 28.31 23.41
N SER A 13 -7.73 28.82 22.49
CA SER A 13 -8.64 28.03 21.66
C SER A 13 -8.24 27.99 20.17
N PHE A 14 -7.11 28.59 19.80
CA PHE A 14 -6.50 28.49 18.47
C PHE A 14 -5.37 27.45 18.39
N GLN A 15 -5.44 26.39 19.20
CA GLN A 15 -4.75 25.11 18.94
C GLN A 15 -5.69 24.11 18.24
N TRP A 16 -6.64 24.62 17.46
CA TRP A 16 -7.22 23.84 16.37
C TRP A 16 -6.26 23.88 15.19
N VAL A 17 -6.16 22.77 14.48
CA VAL A 17 -5.54 22.65 13.15
C VAL A 17 -4.01 22.61 13.16
N CYS A 18 -3.43 21.52 13.68
CA CYS A 18 -2.30 20.84 13.02
C CYS A 18 -1.89 19.50 13.66
N LEU A 19 -2.70 18.89 14.53
CA LEU A 19 -2.74 17.42 14.59
C LEU A 19 -3.45 16.90 13.32
N ASN A 20 -2.87 17.19 12.16
CA ASN A 20 -3.10 16.38 11.00
C ASN A 20 -2.59 15.01 11.38
N SER A 21 -3.52 14.11 11.63
CA SER A 21 -3.29 12.69 11.79
C SER A 21 -2.42 12.23 10.61
N VAL A 22 -1.10 12.22 10.80
CA VAL A 22 -0.17 11.47 9.96
C VAL A 22 -0.32 10.01 10.37
N ASN A 23 -1.55 9.49 10.22
CA ASN A 23 -1.78 8.08 10.02
C ASN A 23 -1.29 7.78 8.60
N GLY A 24 0.04 7.84 8.44
CA GLY A 24 0.74 7.39 7.26
C GLY A 24 0.36 5.94 7.07
N GLN A 25 -0.58 5.70 6.15
CA GLN A 25 -0.91 4.36 5.70
C GLN A 25 0.37 3.83 5.06
N SER A 26 1.21 3.15 5.84
CA SER A 26 2.52 2.71 5.41
C SER A 26 2.33 1.59 4.39
N ILE A 27 2.38 1.95 3.11
CA ILE A 27 2.60 0.98 2.06
C ILE A 27 4.10 0.67 2.07
N ARG A 28 4.46 -0.60 2.17
CA ARG A 28 5.85 -1.06 2.08
C ARG A 28 5.99 -1.96 0.87
N LEU A 29 6.90 -1.62 -0.05
CA LEU A 29 7.25 -2.49 -1.16
C LEU A 29 8.11 -3.65 -0.67
N LEU A 30 7.83 -4.83 -1.21
CA LEU A 30 8.61 -6.04 -1.00
C LEU A 30 9.31 -6.33 -2.32
N PHE A 31 10.63 -6.20 -2.35
CA PHE A 31 11.44 -6.40 -3.54
C PHE A 31 11.83 -7.87 -3.69
N SER A 32 12.10 -8.30 -4.92
CA SER A 32 12.70 -9.60 -5.18
C SER A 32 14.11 -9.69 -4.57
N SER A 33 14.56 -10.89 -4.22
CA SER A 33 15.82 -11.13 -3.50
C SER A 33 17.05 -10.56 -4.21
N SER A 34 17.05 -10.51 -5.54
CA SER A 34 18.11 -9.93 -6.36
C SER A 34 18.21 -8.40 -6.27
N GLU A 35 17.27 -7.72 -5.63
CA GLU A 35 17.18 -6.26 -5.65
C GLU A 35 17.03 -5.60 -4.27
N ILE A 36 17.38 -6.32 -3.21
CA ILE A 36 17.30 -5.83 -1.82
C ILE A 36 18.11 -4.55 -1.62
N GLU A 37 19.25 -4.39 -2.30
CA GLU A 37 20.09 -3.18 -2.22
C GLU A 37 19.40 -1.93 -2.81
N SER A 38 18.43 -2.12 -3.72
CA SER A 38 17.61 -1.05 -4.31
C SER A 38 16.43 -0.64 -3.43
N ALA A 39 16.18 -1.35 -2.32
CA ALA A 39 15.07 -1.08 -1.40
C ALA A 39 15.27 0.20 -0.56
N THR A 40 16.28 1.00 -0.90
CA THR A 40 16.53 2.34 -0.37
C THR A 40 15.43 3.30 -0.82
N LYS A 41 14.31 3.27 -0.09
CA LYS A 41 13.49 4.44 0.23
C LYS A 41 12.47 4.03 1.29
N ASN A 42 12.87 4.20 2.55
CA ASN A 42 11.98 4.25 3.72
C ASN A 42 10.99 5.43 3.66
N ASP A 43 10.91 6.16 2.55
CA ASP A 43 9.88 7.16 2.34
C ASP A 43 8.51 6.47 2.37
N SER A 44 7.68 6.89 3.32
CA SER A 44 6.31 6.39 3.49
C SER A 44 5.55 6.47 2.17
N ILE A 45 5.31 5.32 1.53
CA ILE A 45 4.52 5.26 0.29
C ILE A 45 3.05 5.47 0.68
N VAL A 46 2.40 6.44 0.04
CA VAL A 46 0.99 6.79 0.28
C VAL A 46 0.08 6.12 -0.76
N LYS A 47 0.56 5.93 -1.98
CA LYS A 47 -0.23 5.34 -3.06
C LYS A 47 0.63 4.53 -4.02
N LEU A 48 0.08 3.39 -4.44
CA LEU A 48 0.64 2.52 -5.47
C LEU A 48 -0.41 2.28 -6.54
N ASN A 49 -0.09 2.62 -7.78
CA ASN A 49 -0.96 2.41 -8.93
C ASN A 49 -0.22 1.62 -10.01
N TYR A 50 -0.85 0.57 -10.53
CA TYR A 50 -0.37 -0.10 -11.73
C TYR A 50 -0.68 0.76 -12.97
N ILE A 51 0.32 0.97 -13.83
CA ILE A 51 0.12 1.59 -15.14
C ILE A 51 0.09 0.46 -16.18
N PRO A 52 -1.10 0.05 -16.66
CA PRO A 52 -1.18 -0.94 -17.73
C PRO A 52 -0.36 -0.49 -18.95
N PHE A 53 0.20 -1.46 -19.69
CA PHE A 53 1.04 -1.28 -20.90
C PHE A 53 2.48 -0.79 -20.71
N THR A 54 2.84 -0.18 -19.58
CA THR A 54 4.22 0.31 -19.38
C THR A 54 5.12 -0.67 -18.61
N GLY A 55 4.53 -1.71 -18.03
CA GLY A 55 5.24 -2.60 -17.11
C GLY A 55 5.73 -1.91 -15.84
N LYS A 56 5.19 -0.73 -15.50
CA LYS A 56 5.66 0.08 -14.37
C LYS A 56 4.55 0.30 -13.33
N LEU A 57 4.98 0.34 -12.08
CA LEU A 57 4.22 0.76 -10.92
C LEU A 57 4.53 2.23 -10.66
N LYS A 58 3.48 3.05 -10.53
CA LYS A 58 3.57 4.44 -10.08
C LYS A 58 3.52 4.45 -8.56
N VAL A 59 4.60 4.88 -7.94
CA VAL A 59 4.76 4.94 -6.49
C VAL A 59 4.73 6.41 -6.06
N LYS A 60 3.75 6.79 -5.24
CA LYS A 60 3.67 8.14 -4.67
C LYS A 60 4.10 8.10 -3.20
N TYR A 61 5.13 8.87 -2.89
CA TYR A 61 5.68 9.00 -1.55
C TYR A 61 5.00 10.14 -0.78
N LEU A 62 5.15 10.13 0.55
CA LEU A 62 4.59 11.12 1.46
C LEU A 62 5.15 12.52 1.21
N ASN A 63 6.42 12.62 0.79
CA ASN A 63 7.08 13.87 0.39
C ASN A 63 6.56 14.45 -0.95
N GLY A 64 5.58 13.80 -1.59
CA GLY A 64 5.01 14.23 -2.88
C GLY A 64 5.75 13.68 -4.09
N THR A 65 6.93 13.10 -3.92
CA THR A 65 7.71 12.47 -4.99
C THR A 65 6.93 11.32 -5.63
N VAL A 66 7.12 11.15 -6.94
CA VAL A 66 6.51 10.08 -7.71
C VAL A 66 7.60 9.32 -8.47
N ASP A 67 7.84 8.07 -8.10
CA ASP A 67 8.75 7.19 -8.83
C ASP A 67 7.97 6.21 -9.72
N ARG A 68 8.67 5.69 -10.72
CA ARG A 68 8.19 4.63 -11.62
C ARG A 68 9.10 3.42 -11.50
N ILE A 69 8.62 2.36 -10.88
CA ILE A 69 9.38 1.13 -10.63
C ILE A 69 8.87 0.03 -11.57
N HIS A 70 9.76 -0.69 -12.24
CA HIS A 70 9.35 -1.81 -13.09
C HIS A 70 8.76 -2.95 -12.23
N TYR A 71 7.65 -3.55 -12.64
CA TYR A 71 6.97 -4.53 -11.77
C TYR A 71 7.81 -5.77 -11.48
N SER A 72 8.70 -6.17 -12.39
CA SER A 72 9.55 -7.36 -12.18
C SER A 72 10.45 -7.24 -10.96
N ARG A 73 10.71 -6.00 -10.52
CA ARG A 73 11.54 -5.66 -9.37
C ARG A 73 10.81 -5.92 -8.04
N VAL A 74 9.47 -5.94 -8.10
CA VAL A 74 8.58 -5.97 -6.94
C VAL A 74 7.94 -7.35 -6.82
N TRP A 75 8.24 -8.03 -5.72
CA TRP A 75 7.56 -9.28 -5.36
C TRP A 75 6.13 -9.02 -4.87
N GLY A 76 5.94 -7.92 -4.14
CA GLY A 76 4.65 -7.57 -3.58
C GLY A 76 4.68 -6.26 -2.80
N TYR A 77 3.62 -6.00 -2.05
CA TYR A 77 3.59 -4.89 -1.09
C TYR A 77 2.76 -5.24 0.14
N MET A 78 3.04 -4.56 1.24
CA MET A 78 2.22 -4.58 2.45
C MET A 78 1.42 -3.28 2.54
N LYS A 79 0.13 -3.36 2.89
CA LYS A 79 -0.73 -2.20 3.13
C LYS A 79 -1.68 -2.49 4.27
N LYS A 80 -1.65 -1.67 5.33
CA LYS A 80 -2.51 -1.82 6.52
C LYS A 80 -2.44 -3.24 7.13
N GLY A 81 -1.23 -3.79 7.27
CA GLY A 81 -1.00 -5.14 7.81
C GLY A 81 -1.32 -6.29 6.86
N LYS A 82 -1.93 -6.03 5.69
CA LYS A 82 -2.21 -7.04 4.66
C LYS A 82 -1.06 -7.14 3.67
N ILE A 83 -0.75 -8.35 3.25
CA ILE A 83 0.31 -8.64 2.28
C ILE A 83 -0.32 -8.93 0.93
N TYR A 84 0.22 -8.33 -0.12
CA TYR A 84 -0.22 -8.51 -1.49
C TYR A 84 0.95 -9.01 -2.33
N ARG A 85 0.75 -10.14 -3.02
CA ARG A 85 1.71 -10.69 -3.98
C ARG A 85 1.41 -10.14 -5.38
N GLN A 86 2.46 -9.78 -6.12
CA GLN A 86 2.33 -9.48 -7.53
C GLN A 86 2.46 -10.74 -8.38
N PHE A 87 1.52 -10.96 -9.30
CA PHE A 87 1.58 -12.07 -10.25
C PHE A 87 0.92 -11.69 -11.58
N LYS A 88 1.62 -11.91 -12.69
CA LYS A 88 1.15 -11.60 -14.06
C LYS A 88 0.49 -10.21 -14.22
N GLY A 89 1.06 -9.18 -13.59
CA GLY A 89 0.57 -7.79 -13.66
C GLY A 89 -0.59 -7.45 -12.72
N TRP A 90 -1.05 -8.41 -11.91
CA TRP A 90 -2.12 -8.22 -10.93
C TRP A 90 -1.61 -8.38 -9.51
N PHE A 91 -2.33 -7.82 -8.54
CA PHE A 91 -2.04 -7.95 -7.12
C PHE A 91 -3.11 -8.82 -6.44
N TYR A 92 -2.64 -9.75 -5.63
CA TYR A 92 -3.46 -10.71 -4.91
C TYR A 92 -3.17 -10.62 -3.41
N GLU A 93 -4.20 -10.42 -2.59
CA GLU A 93 -4.08 -10.41 -1.13
C GLU A 93 -3.83 -11.83 -0.63
N ILE A 94 -2.83 -12.04 0.23
CA ILE A 94 -2.60 -13.31 0.91
C ILE A 94 -3.59 -13.40 2.07
N ILE A 95 -4.44 -14.43 2.07
CA ILE A 95 -5.46 -14.64 3.12
C ILE A 95 -5.17 -15.85 4.01
N ASN A 96 -4.40 -16.83 3.54
CA ASN A 96 -3.93 -17.96 4.34
C ASN A 96 -2.53 -18.40 3.89
N LEU A 97 -1.58 -18.52 4.82
CA LEU A 97 -0.21 -18.99 4.58
C LEU A 97 -0.03 -20.50 4.78
N GLN A 98 -1.06 -21.23 5.24
CA GLN A 98 -1.04 -22.69 5.30
C GLN A 98 -0.99 -23.28 3.88
N LYS A 99 -0.47 -24.51 3.74
CA LYS A 99 -0.41 -25.20 2.44
C LYS A 99 -1.77 -25.80 2.07
N PRO A 100 -2.36 -25.50 0.90
CA PRO A 100 -1.88 -24.55 -0.11
C PRO A 100 -2.17 -23.08 0.25
N ILE A 101 -1.23 -22.20 -0.05
CA ILE A 101 -1.31 -20.76 0.25
C ILE A 101 -2.50 -20.20 -0.52
N THR A 102 -3.38 -19.48 0.17
CA THR A 102 -4.61 -18.94 -0.42
C THR A 102 -4.49 -17.43 -0.62
N TYR A 103 -4.91 -16.99 -1.80
CA TYR A 103 -4.89 -15.62 -2.26
C TYR A 103 -6.28 -15.14 -2.68
N GLN A 104 -6.53 -13.84 -2.64
CA GLN A 104 -7.80 -13.23 -3.05
C GLN A 104 -7.59 -11.99 -3.93
N THR A 105 -8.44 -11.83 -4.94
CA THR A 105 -8.52 -10.59 -5.74
C THR A 105 -9.97 -10.29 -6.14
N PHE A 106 -10.20 -9.13 -6.75
CA PHE A 106 -11.48 -8.76 -7.32
C PHE A 106 -11.45 -8.91 -8.84
N GLN A 107 -12.38 -9.67 -9.39
CA GLN A 107 -12.53 -9.86 -10.83
C GLN A 107 -13.92 -9.39 -11.27
N ARG A 108 -14.01 -8.81 -12.46
CA ARG A 108 -15.29 -8.45 -13.07
C ARG A 108 -15.86 -9.65 -13.80
N ILE A 109 -16.98 -10.19 -13.33
CA ILE A 109 -17.67 -11.36 -13.91
C ILE A 109 -19.11 -10.94 -14.18
N GLY A 110 -19.50 -10.89 -15.47
CA GLY A 110 -20.83 -10.43 -15.87
C GLY A 110 -21.15 -9.00 -15.42
N GLY A 111 -20.18 -8.08 -15.54
CA GLY A 111 -20.33 -6.68 -15.13
C GLY A 111 -20.14 -6.40 -13.63
N ASN A 112 -20.29 -7.41 -12.77
CA ASN A 112 -20.18 -7.29 -11.33
C ASN A 112 -18.77 -7.61 -10.81
N LEU A 113 -18.28 -6.83 -9.85
CA LEU A 113 -17.04 -7.14 -9.13
C LEU A 113 -17.30 -8.24 -8.10
N ARG A 114 -16.61 -9.36 -8.25
CA ARG A 114 -16.67 -10.50 -7.32
C ARG A 114 -15.29 -10.80 -6.76
N LYS A 115 -15.27 -11.24 -5.51
CA LYS A 115 -14.06 -11.79 -4.89
C LYS A 115 -13.81 -13.18 -5.44
N VAL A 116 -12.60 -13.43 -5.92
CA VAL A 116 -12.16 -14.73 -6.44
C VAL A 116 -10.93 -15.15 -5.65
N ASN A 117 -10.89 -16.43 -5.29
CA ASN A 117 -9.78 -17.02 -4.54
C ASN A 117 -8.90 -17.83 -5.48
N PHE A 118 -7.59 -17.78 -5.22
CA PHE A 118 -6.56 -18.54 -5.91
C PHE A 118 -5.71 -19.28 -4.88
N THR A 119 -5.06 -20.35 -5.28
CA THR A 119 -4.16 -21.14 -4.45
C THR A 119 -2.78 -21.27 -5.09
N SER A 120 -1.78 -21.52 -4.26
CA SER A 120 -0.43 -21.87 -4.72
C SER A 120 0.25 -22.78 -3.70
N GLU A 121 1.10 -23.69 -4.17
CA GLU A 121 1.84 -24.61 -3.29
C GLU A 121 2.89 -23.89 -2.44
N THR A 122 3.53 -22.87 -3.02
CA THR A 122 4.58 -22.06 -2.40
C THR A 122 4.35 -20.57 -2.70
N LEU A 123 5.18 -19.69 -2.12
CA LEU A 123 5.15 -18.26 -2.39
C LEU A 123 5.65 -17.90 -3.80
N ASP A 124 6.36 -18.82 -4.46
CA ASP A 124 6.96 -18.59 -5.78
C ASP A 124 6.25 -19.38 -6.88
N SER A 125 5.53 -20.45 -6.53
CA SER A 125 4.74 -21.24 -7.47
C SER A 125 3.66 -20.40 -8.17
N PRO A 126 3.23 -20.78 -9.38
CA PRO A 126 2.12 -20.14 -10.08
C PRO A 126 0.82 -20.12 -9.25
N LEU A 127 -0.05 -19.14 -9.52
CA LEU A 127 -1.39 -19.10 -8.93
C LEU A 127 -2.37 -19.92 -9.77
N SER A 128 -3.12 -20.79 -9.10
CA SER A 128 -4.19 -21.60 -9.69
C SER A 128 -5.55 -21.15 -9.15
N PRO A 129 -6.61 -21.08 -9.98
CA PRO A 129 -7.96 -20.82 -9.47
C PRO A 129 -8.37 -21.92 -8.49
N LYS A 130 -9.03 -21.51 -7.40
CA LYS A 130 -9.59 -22.45 -6.42
C LYS A 130 -10.91 -23.03 -6.88
#